data_AF-A0AAE4AWU8-F1
#
_entry.id   AF-A0AAE4AWU8-F1
#
_cell.length_a   1.000
_cell.length_b   1.000
_cell.length_c   1.000
_cell.angle_alpha   90.00
_cell.angle_beta   90.00
_cell.angle_gamma   90.00
#
_symmetry.space_group_name_H-M   'P 1'
#
loop_
_entity.id
_entity.type
_entity.pdbx_description
1 polymer ?
#
loop_
_entity_poly.entity_id
_entity_poly.type
_entity_poly.pdbx_seq_one_letter_code
_entity_poly.pdbx_strand_id
1 'polypeptide(L)'
;MELRALGGALDRQPEPPNAVATRGMPFVLFGFGAGGPEALPELRGYLARVMDSVAPWAHDRQMVNFMSASDENDVRGAYGDEIFDRLVKIKQVYDPQNLFRANHNIPPT
;
A
#
# COMPACT_ATOMS: atom_id res chain seq x y z
N MET A 1 0.35 3.60 17.11
CA MET A 1 -0.31 4.39 16.04
C MET A 1 0.57 5.55 15.70
N GLU A 2 0.60 5.93 14.43
CA GLU A 2 1.36 7.05 13.91
C GLU A 2 0.53 7.74 12.82
N LEU A 3 0.33 9.05 12.94
CA LEU A 3 -0.29 9.88 11.91
C LEU A 3 0.79 10.78 11.33
N ARG A 4 1.07 10.64 10.03
CA ARG A 4 2.07 11.46 9.33
C ARG A 4 1.37 12.45 8.44
N ALA A 5 1.76 13.72 8.55
CA ALA A 5 1.49 14.71 7.53
C ALA A 5 2.41 14.45 6.33
N LEU A 6 1.82 14.40 5.15
CA LEU A 6 2.51 14.23 3.87
C LEU A 6 2.47 15.54 3.09
N GLY A 7 2.62 15.45 1.77
CA GLY A 7 2.53 16.57 0.85
C GLY A 7 3.85 17.29 0.58
N GLY A 8 3.72 18.54 0.12
CA GLY A 8 4.87 19.38 -0.19
C GLY A 8 5.78 18.77 -1.26
N ALA A 9 7.04 18.52 -0.92
CA ALA A 9 8.00 17.94 -1.87
C ALA A 9 7.60 16.53 -2.32
N LEU A 10 6.92 15.77 -1.46
CA LEU A 10 6.44 14.44 -1.80
C LEU A 10 5.39 14.51 -2.92
N ASP A 11 4.56 15.55 -3.00
CA ASP A 11 3.49 15.61 -4.01
C ASP A 11 3.98 16.03 -5.39
N ARG A 12 5.24 16.49 -5.51
CA ARG A 12 5.81 16.85 -6.81
C ARG A 12 6.09 15.59 -7.62
N GLN A 13 5.35 15.42 -8.72
CA GLN A 13 5.60 14.38 -9.72
C GLN A 13 7.00 14.58 -10.33
N PRO A 14 7.89 13.58 -10.31
CA PRO A 14 9.15 13.67 -11.05
C PRO A 14 8.92 13.44 -12.55
N GLU A 15 9.88 13.89 -13.36
CA GLU A 15 9.96 13.57 -14.80
C GLU A 15 11.28 12.82 -15.05
N PRO A 16 11.24 11.55 -15.50
CA PRO A 16 10.05 10.75 -15.79
C PRO A 16 9.28 10.30 -14.51
N PRO A 17 7.98 9.97 -14.64
CA PRO A 17 7.14 9.61 -13.50
C PRO A 17 7.55 8.29 -12.84
N ASN A 18 7.58 8.25 -11.52
CA ASN A 18 7.85 7.04 -10.72
C ASN A 18 6.54 6.30 -10.36
N ALA A 19 6.60 5.30 -9.46
CA ALA A 19 5.46 4.47 -9.06
C ALA A 19 4.87 4.83 -7.67
N VAL A 20 5.10 6.06 -7.18
CA VAL A 20 4.57 6.49 -5.87
C VAL A 20 3.11 6.93 -6.02
N ALA A 21 2.20 6.00 -5.75
CA ALA A 21 0.75 6.20 -5.95
C ALA A 21 0.07 7.08 -4.89
N THR A 22 0.71 7.34 -3.74
CA THR A 22 0.12 8.10 -2.62
C THR A 22 0.32 9.62 -2.70
N ARG A 23 0.80 10.13 -3.85
CA ARG A 23 0.88 11.59 -4.09
C ARG A 23 -0.50 12.24 -4.02
N GLY A 24 -0.56 13.41 -3.39
CA GLY A 24 -1.79 14.17 -3.15
C GLY A 24 -2.59 13.71 -1.93
N MET A 25 -2.16 12.66 -1.23
CA MET A 25 -2.75 12.27 0.05
C MET A 25 -2.11 13.11 1.17
N PRO A 26 -2.89 13.88 1.95
CA PRO A 26 -2.33 14.80 2.95
C PRO A 26 -1.84 14.08 4.21
N PHE A 27 -2.34 12.87 4.48
CA PHE A 27 -2.01 12.10 5.66
C PHE A 27 -1.88 10.61 5.35
N VAL A 28 -1.06 9.92 6.15
CA VAL A 28 -1.10 8.47 6.30
C VAL A 28 -1.19 8.09 7.77
N LEU A 29 -2.14 7.21 8.09
CA LEU A 29 -2.24 6.58 9.40
C LEU A 29 -1.60 5.20 9.32
N PHE A 30 -0.69 4.93 10.24
CA PHE A 30 -0.03 3.63 10.37
C PHE A 30 -0.24 3.07 11.79
N GLY A 31 -0.62 1.80 11.86
CA GLY A 31 -0.78 1.06 13.09
C GLY A 31 0.14 -0.16 13.12
N PHE A 32 0.84 -0.36 14.22
CA PHE A 32 1.70 -1.51 14.43
C PHE A 32 1.56 -2.00 15.88
N GLY A 33 1.51 -3.30 16.06
CA GLY A 33 1.48 -3.97 17.35
C GLY A 33 2.52 -5.09 17.37
N ALA A 34 3.30 -5.15 18.44
CA ALA A 34 4.27 -6.21 18.69
C ALA A 34 4.01 -6.85 20.05
N GLY A 35 4.05 -8.18 20.09
CA GLY A 35 3.81 -8.97 21.29
C GLY A 35 4.05 -10.45 21.02
N GLY A 36 4.05 -11.26 22.08
CA GLY A 36 4.09 -12.71 21.97
C GLY A 36 2.83 -13.28 21.30
N PRO A 37 2.83 -14.55 20.87
CA PRO A 37 1.70 -15.19 20.21
C PRO A 37 0.36 -15.03 20.96
N GLU A 38 0.41 -15.02 22.30
CA GLU A 38 -0.73 -14.84 23.19
C GLU A 38 -1.39 -13.45 23.08
N ALA A 39 -0.62 -12.41 22.76
CA ALA A 39 -1.11 -11.03 22.63
C ALA A 39 -1.61 -10.71 21.21
N LEU A 40 -1.23 -11.51 20.20
CA LEU A 40 -1.56 -11.22 18.79
C LEU A 40 -3.06 -11.07 18.50
N PRO A 41 -3.97 -11.92 19.05
CA PRO A 41 -5.40 -11.76 18.80
C PRO A 41 -5.94 -10.43 19.31
N GLU A 42 -5.52 -10.02 20.51
CA GLU A 42 -5.93 -8.76 21.13
C GLU A 42 -5.38 -7.56 20.35
N LEU A 43 -4.08 -7.58 20.01
CA LEU A 43 -3.43 -6.53 19.23
C LEU A 43 -4.10 -6.35 17.86
N ARG A 44 -4.41 -7.44 17.15
CA ARG A 44 -5.13 -7.40 15.88
C ARG A 44 -6.51 -6.78 16.04
N GLY A 45 -7.27 -7.22 17.06
CA GLY A 45 -8.59 -6.68 17.34
C GLY A 45 -8.57 -5.18 17.71
N TYR A 46 -7.56 -4.74 18.46
CA TYR A 46 -7.38 -3.33 18.78
C TYR A 46 -7.08 -2.50 17.53
N LEU A 47 -6.12 -2.95 16.70
CA LEU A 47 -5.76 -2.25 15.46
C LEU A 47 -6.95 -2.19 14.49
N ALA A 48 -7.70 -3.28 14.33
CA ALA A 48 -8.90 -3.31 13.49
C ALA A 48 -9.92 -2.25 13.94
N ARG A 49 -10.26 -2.19 15.24
CA ARG A 49 -11.17 -1.17 15.77
C ARG A 49 -10.71 0.26 15.51
N VAL A 50 -9.41 0.52 15.61
CA VAL A 50 -8.86 1.85 15.32
C VAL A 50 -8.97 2.16 13.83
N MET A 51 -8.63 1.22 12.94
CA MET A 51 -8.75 1.42 11.49
C MET A 51 -10.21 1.59 11.04
N ASP A 52 -11.14 0.79 11.59
CA ASP A 52 -12.57 0.91 11.32
C ASP A 52 -13.11 2.28 11.74
N SER A 53 -12.62 2.82 12.87
CA SER A 53 -13.05 4.12 13.37
C SER A 53 -12.68 5.28 12.45
N VAL A 54 -11.64 5.12 11.62
CA VAL A 54 -11.17 6.17 10.69
C VAL A 54 -11.54 5.89 9.23
N ALA A 55 -12.14 4.73 8.94
CA ALA A 55 -12.52 4.32 7.59
C ALA A 55 -13.34 5.37 6.81
N PRO A 56 -14.26 6.16 7.42
CA PRO A 56 -15.01 7.20 6.70
C PRO A 56 -14.15 8.31 6.06
N TRP A 57 -12.91 8.48 6.52
CA TRP A 57 -11.97 9.48 5.97
C TRP A 57 -10.81 8.83 5.20
N ALA A 58 -10.81 7.50 5.06
CA ALA A 58 -9.78 6.80 4.32
C ALA A 58 -9.91 7.11 2.81
N HIS A 59 -8.76 7.20 2.13
CA HIS A 59 -8.70 7.23 0.68
C HIS A 59 -8.66 5.79 0.15
N ASP A 60 -9.20 5.57 -1.05
CA ASP A 60 -9.13 4.29 -1.77
C ASP A 60 -7.71 3.76 -2.01
N ARG A 61 -6.70 4.65 -2.04
CA ARG A 61 -5.28 4.28 -2.26
C ARG A 61 -4.60 4.07 -0.92
N GLN A 62 -3.76 3.05 -0.84
CA GLN A 62 -2.97 2.69 0.33
C GLN A 62 -1.47 2.83 0.06
N MET A 63 -0.68 3.08 1.11
CA MET A 63 0.77 3.04 0.97
C MET A 63 1.24 1.59 1.00
N VAL A 64 1.72 1.09 -0.15
CA VAL A 64 2.07 -0.32 -0.35
C VAL A 64 2.98 -0.90 0.74
N ASN A 65 3.95 -0.12 1.23
CA ASN A 65 4.87 -0.59 2.28
C ASN A 65 4.23 -0.81 3.65
N PHE A 66 2.98 -0.38 3.86
CA PHE A 66 2.22 -0.52 5.11
C PHE A 66 1.02 -1.46 4.98
N MET A 67 0.85 -2.08 3.82
CA MET A 67 -0.17 -3.09 3.64
C MET A 67 0.22 -4.37 4.39
N SER A 68 -0.78 -5.05 4.95
CA SER A 68 -0.63 -6.42 5.43
C SER A 68 -0.70 -7.40 4.24
N ALA A 69 -0.81 -8.71 4.50
CA ALA A 69 -1.06 -9.69 3.44
C ALA A 69 -2.19 -9.20 2.53
N SER A 70 -1.90 -9.10 1.23
CA SER A 70 -2.73 -8.45 0.23
C SER A 70 -2.93 -9.37 -0.97
N ASP A 71 -4.10 -9.33 -1.58
CA ASP A 71 -4.31 -9.95 -2.88
C ASP A 71 -3.99 -8.97 -4.04
N GLU A 72 -4.22 -9.40 -5.28
CA GLU A 72 -3.96 -8.56 -6.45
C GLU A 72 -4.88 -7.33 -6.52
N ASN A 73 -6.13 -7.44 -6.08
CA ASN A 73 -7.07 -6.32 -6.10
C ASN A 73 -6.66 -5.24 -5.10
N ASP A 74 -6.19 -5.66 -3.92
CA ASP A 74 -5.62 -4.75 -2.92
C ASP A 74 -4.42 -4.00 -3.50
N VAL A 75 -3.52 -4.71 -4.20
CA VAL A 75 -2.32 -4.11 -4.82
C VAL A 75 -2.71 -3.17 -5.97
N ARG A 76 -3.69 -3.55 -6.79
CA ARG A 76 -4.23 -2.68 -7.86
C ARG A 76 -4.85 -1.41 -7.28
N GLY A 77 -5.63 -1.52 -6.21
CA GLY A 77 -6.20 -0.37 -5.50
C GLY A 77 -5.12 0.55 -4.92
N ALA A 78 -4.04 -0.02 -4.38
CA ALA A 78 -2.93 0.75 -3.82
C ALA A 78 -2.19 1.58 -4.88
N TYR A 79 -1.97 1.03 -6.07
CA TYR A 79 -1.28 1.72 -7.15
C TYR A 79 -2.21 2.62 -8.00
N GLY A 80 -3.49 2.27 -8.09
CA GLY A 80 -4.40 2.80 -9.10
C GLY A 80 -4.11 2.26 -10.50
N ASP A 81 -5.13 2.26 -11.36
CA ASP A 81 -5.12 1.59 -12.66
C ASP A 81 -3.95 2.01 -13.57
N GLU A 82 -3.66 3.31 -13.68
CA GLU A 82 -2.60 3.81 -14.57
C GLU A 82 -1.21 3.30 -14.18
N ILE A 83 -0.86 3.38 -12.89
CA ILE A 83 0.45 2.94 -12.41
C ILE A 83 0.52 1.42 -12.44
N PHE A 84 -0.55 0.72 -12.03
CA PHE A 84 -0.61 -0.74 -12.05
C PHE A 84 -0.40 -1.29 -13.47
N ASP A 85 -1.14 -0.80 -14.46
CA ASP A 85 -1.05 -1.26 -15.84
C ASP A 85 0.35 -0.98 -16.44
N ARG A 86 1.00 0.13 -16.05
CA ARG A 86 2.39 0.40 -16.44
C ARG A 86 3.36 -0.59 -15.79
N LEU A 87 3.15 -0.94 -14.53
CA LEU A 87 3.99 -1.91 -13.81
C LEU A 87 3.81 -3.33 -14.37
N VAL A 88 2.60 -3.73 -14.77
CA VAL A 88 2.34 -5.01 -15.47
C VAL A 88 3.19 -5.09 -16.75
N LYS A 89 3.18 -4.04 -17.59
CA LYS A 89 4.00 -4.00 -18.82
C LYS A 89 5.50 -4.12 -18.52
N ILE A 90 5.97 -3.47 -17.46
CA ILE A 90 7.37 -3.58 -17.00
C ILE A 90 7.66 -5.01 -16.54
N LYS A 91 6.78 -5.61 -15.74
CA LYS A 91 6.91 -6.98 -15.25
C LYS A 91 6.93 -7.99 -16.42
N GLN A 92 6.12 -7.79 -17.46
CA GLN A 92 6.13 -8.61 -18.67
C GLN A 92 7.48 -8.61 -19.40
N VAL A 93 8.22 -7.51 -19.35
CA VAL A 93 9.55 -7.39 -20.00
C VAL A 93 10.64 -7.99 -19.11
N TYR A 94 10.63 -7.68 -17.82
CA TYR A 94 11.76 -7.98 -16.93
C TYR A 94 11.58 -9.24 -16.05
N ASP A 95 10.34 -9.66 -15.81
CA ASP A 95 10.01 -10.85 -15.01
C ASP A 95 8.73 -11.56 -15.52
N PRO A 96 8.71 -12.01 -16.80
CA PRO A 96 7.53 -12.62 -17.42
C PRO A 96 7.08 -13.93 -16.74
N GLN A 97 7.98 -14.59 -16.01
CA GLN A 97 7.69 -15.83 -15.28
C GLN A 97 7.23 -15.56 -13.83
N ASN A 98 7.12 -14.28 -13.46
CA ASN A 98 6.79 -13.83 -12.12
C ASN A 98 7.66 -14.51 -11.04
N LEU A 99 8.96 -14.61 -11.27
CA LEU A 99 9.91 -15.23 -10.36
C LEU A 99 9.97 -14.45 -9.03
N PHE A 100 9.95 -13.12 -9.10
CA PHE A 100 9.99 -12.24 -7.92
C PHE A 100 8.57 -11.92 -7.44
N ARG A 101 7.97 -12.86 -6.71
CA ARG A 101 6.57 -12.78 -6.24
C ARG A 101 6.37 -12.70 -4.72
N ALA A 102 7.46 -12.73 -3.94
CA ALA A 102 7.41 -12.60 -2.47
C ALA A 102 7.36 -11.12 -2.05
N ASN A 103 6.33 -10.41 -2.51
CA ASN A 103 6.09 -8.98 -2.30
C ASN A 103 4.60 -8.68 -2.50
N HIS A 104 4.21 -7.40 -2.46
CA HIS A 104 2.91 -6.93 -2.97
C HIS A 104 2.89 -7.10 -4.49
N ASN A 105 2.58 -8.33 -4.91
CA ASN A 105 2.90 -8.82 -6.24
C ASN A 105 2.00 -8.21 -7.31
N ILE A 106 2.62 -7.89 -8.45
CA ILE A 106 1.96 -7.50 -9.69
C ILE A 106 2.22 -8.62 -10.69
N PRO A 107 1.21 -9.43 -11.05
CA PRO A 107 1.35 -10.45 -12.08
C PRO A 107 1.69 -9.83 -13.45
N PRO A 108 2.39 -10.54 -14.34
CA PRO A 108 2.68 -10.09 -15.69
C PRO A 108 1.49 -10.29 -16.65
N THR A 109 0.25 -10.13 -16.16
CA THR A 109 -1.00 -10.38 -16.90
C THR A 109 -2.01 -9.30 -16.61
#